data_AF-A0A535I8V8-F1
#
_entry.id   AF-A0A535I8V8-F1
#
_cell.length_a   1.000
_cell.length_b   1.000
_cell.length_c   1.000
_cell.angle_alpha   90.00
_cell.angle_beta   90.00
_cell.angle_gamma   90.00
#
_symmetry.space_group_name_H-M   'P 1'
#
loop_
_entity.id
_entity.type
_entity.pdbx_description
1 polymer ?
#
loop_
_entity_poly.entity_id
_entity_poly.type
_entity_poly.pdbx_seq_one_letter_code
_entity_poly.pdbx_strand_id
1 'polypeptide(L)'
;MSRVLRAAVVIALASLVVVLVLAFRRAPTDIKTGTVGRPAAAFTLQQLDGAGTWSSSNAQGKVVVVNFFASWCLPCKEENPALV
;
A
#
# COMPACT_ATOMS: atom_id res chain seq x y z
N MET A 1 13.71 14.54 45.62
CA MET A 1 14.34 13.73 44.56
C MET A 1 13.34 12.87 43.77
N SER A 2 12.56 11.99 44.43
CA SER A 2 11.65 11.04 43.74
C SER A 2 10.47 11.68 42.98
N ARG A 3 9.94 12.81 43.46
CA ARG A 3 8.83 13.53 42.78
C ARG A 3 9.27 14.19 41.48
N VAL A 4 10.49 14.74 41.44
CA VAL A 4 11.08 15.36 40.24
C VAL A 4 11.40 14.31 39.18
N LEU A 5 11.96 13.16 39.60
CA LEU A 5 12.21 12.03 38.70
C LEU A 5 10.92 11.49 38.07
N ARG A 6 9.84 11.35 38.86
CA ARG A 6 8.53 10.93 38.35
C ARG A 6 7.95 11.92 37.34
N ALA A 7 8.03 13.22 37.63
CA ALA A 7 7.56 14.25 36.71
C ALA A 7 8.33 14.23 35.38
N ALA A 8 9.66 14.10 35.43
CA ALA A 8 10.49 14.03 34.23
C ALA A 8 10.16 12.81 33.35
N VAL A 9 9.94 11.63 33.96
CA VAL A 9 9.54 10.41 33.23
C VAL A 9 8.17 10.58 32.57
N VAL A 10 7.19 11.16 33.27
CA VAL A 10 5.85 11.39 32.71
C VAL A 10 5.91 12.36 31.52
N ILE A 11 6.68 13.44 31.63
CA ILE A 11 6.84 14.40 30.54
C ILE A 11 7.52 13.74 29.33
N ALA A 12 8.58 12.95 29.56
CA ALA A 12 9.25 12.22 28.49
C ALA A 12 8.30 11.25 27.78
N LEU A 13 7.52 10.46 28.53
CA LEU A 13 6.54 9.54 27.95
C LEU A 13 5.43 10.28 27.20
N ALA A 14 4.90 11.37 27.76
CA ALA A 14 3.88 12.18 27.10
C ALA A 14 4.41 12.78 25.78
N SER A 15 5.63 13.30 25.78
CA SER A 15 6.26 13.84 24.58
C SER A 15 6.50 12.76 23.52
N LEU A 16 6.95 11.56 23.92
CA LEU A 16 7.09 10.42 23.02
C LEU A 16 5.75 10.01 22.40
N VAL A 17 4.69 9.92 23.21
CA VAL A 17 3.34 9.60 22.72
C VAL A 17 2.86 10.65 21.72
N VAL A 18 3.07 11.94 22.00
CA VAL A 18 2.71 13.03 21.07
C VAL A 18 3.46 12.88 19.74
N VAL A 19 4.78 12.65 19.78
CA VAL A 19 5.60 12.45 18.57
C VAL A 19 5.12 11.25 17.76
N LEU A 20 4.85 10.11 18.42
CA LEU A 20 4.35 8.90 17.75
C LEU A 20 2.99 9.15 17.11
N VAL A 21 2.07 9.78 17.83
CA VAL A 21 0.74 10.14 17.31
C VAL A 21 0.87 11.04 16.09
N LEU A 22 1.78 12.02 16.09
CA LEU A 22 2.00 12.88 14.92
C LEU A 22 2.66 12.14 13.75
N ALA A 23 3.60 11.25 14.03
CA ALA A 23 4.30 10.47 13.00
C ALA A 23 3.38 9.46 12.29
N PHE A 24 2.48 8.80 13.03
CA PHE A 24 1.56 7.79 12.50
C PHE A 24 0.22 8.37 12.01
N ARG A 25 0.05 9.70 11.98
CA ARG A 25 -1.16 10.36 11.48
C ARG A 25 -1.24 10.51 9.95
N ARG A 26 -0.22 10.09 9.20
CA ARG A 26 -0.22 10.25 7.73
C ARG A 26 -1.41 9.51 7.11
N ALA A 27 -2.17 10.23 6.30
CA ALA A 27 -3.28 9.65 5.59
C ALA A 27 -2.76 8.74 4.46
N PRO A 28 -3.40 7.58 4.19
CA PRO A 28 -3.06 6.73 3.05
C PRO A 28 -3.12 7.46 1.69
N THR A 29 -3.86 8.57 1.62
CA THR A 29 -4.04 9.39 0.42
C THR A 29 -2.82 10.25 0.07
N ASP A 30 -1.81 10.36 0.95
CA ASP A 30 -0.57 11.09 0.66
C ASP A 30 0.40 10.31 -0.24
N ILE A 31 0.07 9.08 -0.63
CA ILE A 31 0.87 8.32 -1.59
C ILE A 31 0.66 8.91 -2.99
N LYS A 32 1.49 9.90 -3.34
CA LYS A 32 1.57 10.42 -4.71
C LYS A 32 2.22 9.38 -5.62
N THR A 33 1.41 8.63 -6.33
CA THR A 33 1.89 7.75 -7.41
C THR A 33 2.34 8.63 -8.58
N GLY A 34 3.65 8.66 -8.85
CA GLY A 34 4.24 9.48 -9.92
C GLY A 34 3.95 8.99 -11.35
N THR A 35 2.88 8.21 -11.55
CA THR A 35 2.61 7.46 -12.79
C THR A 35 1.35 7.90 -13.51
N VAL A 36 0.54 8.80 -12.93
CA VAL A 36 -0.65 9.33 -13.58
C VAL A 36 -0.27 10.06 -14.88
N GLY A 37 -0.96 9.73 -15.98
CA GLY A 37 -0.70 10.28 -17.31
C GLY A 37 0.54 9.72 -18.01
N ARG A 38 1.30 8.82 -17.38
CA ARG A 38 2.39 8.09 -18.02
C ARG A 38 1.89 6.78 -18.61
N PRO A 39 2.48 6.30 -19.72
CA PRO A 39 2.20 4.95 -20.21
C PRO A 39 2.44 3.90 -19.11
N ALA A 40 1.58 2.88 -19.06
CA ALA A 40 1.83 1.72 -18.21
C ALA A 40 3.15 1.05 -18.61
N ALA A 41 3.87 0.50 -17.63
CA ALA A 41 5.10 -0.24 -17.91
C ALA A 41 4.80 -1.45 -18.79
N ALA A 42 5.62 -1.67 -19.81
CA ALA A 42 5.51 -2.85 -20.65
C ALA A 42 5.93 -4.08 -19.84
N PHE A 43 5.11 -5.13 -19.88
CA PHE A 43 5.42 -6.42 -19.27
C PHE A 43 4.92 -7.57 -20.10
N THR A 44 5.55 -8.72 -19.89
CA THR A 44 5.23 -10.00 -20.51
C THR A 44 5.41 -11.08 -19.45
N LEU A 45 4.35 -11.82 -19.13
CA LEU A 45 4.30 -12.76 -18.01
C LEU A 45 3.69 -14.09 -18.45
N GLN A 46 4.11 -15.19 -17.83
CA GLN A 46 3.43 -16.47 -18.00
C GLN A 46 2.09 -16.45 -17.26
N GLN A 47 1.06 -16.96 -17.92
CA GLN A 47 -0.26 -17.11 -17.31
C GLN A 47 -0.25 -18.27 -16.32
N LEU A 48 -0.97 -18.08 -15.21
CA LEU A 48 -1.01 -19.06 -14.10
C LEU A 48 -1.78 -20.33 -14.46
N ASP A 49 -2.67 -20.28 -15.46
CA ASP A 49 -3.43 -21.42 -15.98
C ASP A 49 -2.64 -22.24 -17.02
N GLY A 50 -1.43 -21.81 -17.37
CA GLY A 50 -0.61 -22.46 -18.38
C GLY A 50 -1.00 -22.13 -19.82
N ALA A 51 -1.89 -21.15 -20.07
CA ALA A 51 -2.30 -20.72 -21.42
C ALA A 51 -1.20 -19.94 -22.18
N GLY A 52 0.06 -20.15 -21.84
CA GLY A 52 1.21 -19.47 -22.40
C GLY A 52 1.44 -18.09 -21.80
N THR A 53 1.91 -17.17 -22.62
CA THR A 53 2.41 -15.85 -22.19
C THR A 53 1.43 -14.73 -22.53
N TRP A 54 1.23 -13.80 -21.61
CA TRP A 54 0.41 -12.61 -21.77
C TRP A 54 1.29 -11.35 -21.74
N SER A 55 1.03 -10.39 -22.63
CA SER A 55 1.74 -9.11 -22.67
C SER A 55 0.80 -7.92 -22.50
N SER A 56 1.31 -6.86 -21.87
CA SER A 56 0.62 -5.57 -21.73
C SER A 56 0.09 -4.99 -23.05
N SER A 57 0.72 -5.31 -24.19
CA SER A 57 0.23 -4.90 -25.52
C SER A 57 -1.13 -5.49 -25.88
N ASN A 58 -1.50 -6.65 -25.32
CA ASN A 58 -2.79 -7.30 -25.57
C ASN A 58 -3.98 -6.49 -25.04
N ALA A 59 -3.74 -5.54 -24.12
CA ALA A 59 -4.76 -4.68 -23.52
C ALA A 59 -4.91 -3.31 -24.21
N GLN A 60 -4.15 -3.03 -25.28
CA GLN A 60 -4.23 -1.73 -25.98
C GLN A 60 -5.63 -1.44 -26.50
N GLY A 61 -6.04 -0.17 -26.39
CA GLY A 61 -7.36 0.31 -26.82
C GLY A 61 -8.50 -0.04 -25.87
N LYS A 62 -8.23 -0.70 -24.74
CA LYS A 62 -9.23 -1.04 -23.72
C LYS A 62 -8.96 -0.27 -22.43
N VAL A 63 -10.03 0.07 -21.72
CA VAL A 63 -9.91 0.48 -20.31
C VAL A 63 -9.68 -0.79 -19.49
N VAL A 64 -8.56 -0.83 -18.79
CA VAL A 64 -8.14 -2.00 -17.99
C VAL A 64 -7.76 -1.55 -16.59
N VAL A 65 -8.13 -2.37 -15.61
CA VAL A 65 -7.69 -2.28 -14.23
C VAL A 65 -6.66 -3.38 -13.99
N VAL A 66 -5.49 -3.01 -13.46
CA VAL A 66 -4.43 -3.97 -13.11
C VAL A 66 -4.44 -4.16 -11.60
N ASN A 67 -4.84 -5.34 -11.13
CA ASN A 67 -4.85 -5.69 -9.71
C ASN A 67 -3.60 -6.52 -9.37
N PHE A 68 -2.87 -6.09 -8.33
CA PHE A 68 -1.71 -6.80 -7.80
C PHE A 68 -2.12 -7.53 -6.52
N PHE A 69 -2.05 -8.85 -6.52
CA PHE A 69 -2.46 -9.66 -5.38
C PHE A 69 -1.44 -10.76 -5.06
N ALA A 70 -1.65 -11.44 -3.94
CA ALA A 70 -0.92 -12.65 -3.58
C ALA A 70 -1.84 -13.65 -2.89
N SER A 71 -1.53 -14.95 -3.00
CA SER A 71 -2.34 -16.04 -2.43
C SER A 71 -2.49 -15.96 -0.90
N TRP A 72 -1.54 -15.32 -0.24
CA TRP A 72 -1.46 -15.12 1.20
C TRP A 72 -1.93 -13.72 1.65
N CYS A 73 -2.32 -12.85 0.72
CA CYS A 73 -2.80 -11.52 1.04
C CYS A 73 -4.27 -11.58 1.49
N LEU A 74 -4.52 -11.47 2.80
CA LEU A 74 -5.88 -11.48 3.35
C LEU A 74 -6.75 -10.31 2.83
N PRO A 75 -6.29 -9.05 2.83
CA PRO A 75 -7.08 -7.95 2.27
C PRO A 75 -7.43 -8.13 0.79
N CYS A 76 -6.53 -8.72 0.00
CA CYS A 76 -6.78 -9.00 -1.42
C CYS A 76 -7.89 -10.05 -1.61
N LYS A 77 -7.99 -11.03 -0.70
CA LYS A 77 -9.08 -12.01 -0.73
C LYS A 77 -10.44 -11.36 -0.46
N GLU A 78 -10.47 -10.37 0.42
CA GLU A 78 -11.68 -9.60 0.73
C GLU A 78 -12.07 -8.68 -0.43
N GLU A 79 -11.10 -8.17 -1.19
CA GLU A 79 -11.31 -7.31 -2.37
C GLU A 79 -11.80 -8.09 -3.61
N ASN A 80 -11.28 -9.31 -3.82
CA ASN A 80 -11.52 -10.11 -5.04
C ASN A 80 -12.99 -10.19 -5.48
N PRO A 81 -14.00 -10.43 -4.62
CA PRO A 81 -15.40 -10.53 -5.03
C PRO A 81 -15.96 -9.28 -5.74
N ALA A 82 -15.31 -8.12 -5.59
CA ALA A 82 -15.69 -6.89 -6.29
C ALA A 82 -14.98 -6.70 -7.65
N LEU A 83 -13.96 -7.53 -7.95
CA LEU A 83 -13.08 -7.38 -9.11
C LEU A 83 -13.19 -8.52 -10.13
N VAL A 84 -13.72 -9.70 -9.74
CA VAL A 84 -13.91 -10.87 -10.61
C VAL A 84 -15.36 -11.12 -11.01
#